data_AF-A0A9D4EL66-F1
#
_entry.id   AF-A0A9D4EL66-F1
#
_cell.length_a   1.000
_cell.length_b   1.000
_cell.length_c   1.000
_cell.angle_alpha   90.00
_cell.angle_beta   90.00
_cell.angle_gamma   90.00
#
_symmetry.space_group_name_H-M   'P 1'
#
loop_
_entity.id
_entity.type
_entity.pdbx_description
1 polymer ?
#
loop_
_entity_poly.entity_id
_entity_poly.type
_entity_poly.pdbx_seq_one_letter_code
_entity_poly.pdbx_strand_id
1 'polypeptide(L)' 'MKVQVGVVVVKAVVDSAAEVSIISDRVYKFMKCPPPKLCDAKLFTTDRKMSMQGSVVGPVKLRIGSC' A
#
# COMPACT_ATOMS: atom_id res chain seq x y z
N MET A 1 -4.89 12.11 5.18
CA MET A 1 -4.13 12.79 4.10
C MET A 1 -4.63 12.31 2.73
N LYS A 2 -4.69 13.14 1.70
CA LYS A 2 -4.96 12.67 0.32
C LYS A 2 -3.64 12.26 -0.33
N VAL A 3 -3.60 11.07 -0.93
CA VAL A 3 -2.43 10.54 -1.64
C VAL A 3 -2.88 10.01 -2.99
N GLN A 4 -2.08 10.25 -4.03
CA GLN A 4 -2.30 9.66 -5.34
C GLN A 4 -1.37 8.46 -5.52
N VAL A 5 -1.97 7.30 -5.85
CA VAL A 5 -1.28 6.04 -6.16
C VAL A 5 -1.56 5.70 -7.62
N GLY A 6 -0.58 5.94 -8.49
CA GLY A 6 -0.82 5.89 -9.94
C GLY A 6 -1.87 6.92 -10.37
N VAL A 7 -3.03 6.45 -10.83
CA VAL A 7 -4.18 7.31 -11.23
C VAL A 7 -5.28 7.39 -10.15
N VAL A 8 -5.15 6.65 -9.06
CA VAL A 8 -6.18 6.55 -8.02
C VAL A 8 -5.87 7.51 -6.87
N VAL A 9 -6.82 8.37 -6.51
CA VAL A 9 -6.72 9.24 -5.33
C VAL A 9 -7.38 8.56 -4.14
N VAL A 10 -6.64 8.40 -3.04
CA VAL A 10 -7.08 7.71 -1.85
C VAL A 10 -6.90 8.55 -0.59
N LYS A 11 -7.75 8.30 0.41
CA LYS A 11 -7.53 8.80 1.77
C LYS A 11 -6.53 7.86 2.45
N ALA A 12 -5.35 8.38 2.76
CA ALA A 12 -4.30 7.66 3.48
C ALA A 12 -4.21 8.11 4.94
N VAL A 13 -3.79 7.19 5.79
CA VAL A 13 -3.36 7.41 7.17
C VAL A 13 -1.84 7.45 7.19
N VAL A 14 -1.26 8.39 7.93
CA VAL A 14 0.18 8.42 8.19
C VAL A 14 0.39 7.66 9.48
N ASP A 15 1.11 6.55 9.39
CA ASP A 15 1.49 5.72 10.53
C ASP A 15 3.02 5.69 10.62
N SER A 16 3.57 6.43 11.58
CA SER A 16 5.01 6.52 11.78
C SER A 16 5.62 5.26 12.38
N ALA A 17 4.80 4.35 12.93
CA ALA A 17 5.27 3.07 13.44
C ALA A 17 5.40 2.01 12.34
N ALA A 18 4.86 2.27 11.14
CA ALA A 18 4.98 1.39 10.00
C ALA A 18 6.31 1.63 9.26
N GLU A 19 7.13 0.58 9.14
CA GLU A 19 8.37 0.62 8.36
C GLU A 19 8.13 0.62 6.84
N VAL A 20 6.92 0.26 6.41
CA VAL A 20 6.54 0.10 5.00
C VAL A 20 5.21 0.78 4.70
N SER A 21 5.04 1.20 3.45
CA SER A 21 3.75 1.68 2.97
C SER A 21 2.85 0.51 2.56
N ILE A 22 1.64 0.44 3.13
CA ILE A 22 0.66 -0.58 2.81
C ILE A 22 -0.43 0.03 1.93
N ILE A 23 -0.69 -0.60 0.78
CA ILE A 23 -1.87 -0.30 -0.05
C ILE A 23 -2.89 -1.42 0.08
N SER A 24 -4.17 -1.08 0.18
CA SER A 24 -5.22 -2.11 0.22
C SER A 24 -5.34 -2.82 -1.14
N ASP A 25 -5.68 -4.10 -1.13
CA ASP A 25 -5.98 -4.88 -2.33
C ASP A 25 -7.02 -4.22 -3.24
N ARG A 26 -8.00 -3.53 -2.64
CA ARG A 26 -9.00 -2.78 -3.39
C ARG A 26 -8.34 -1.74 -4.28
N VAL A 27 -7.47 -0.91 -3.72
CA VAL A 27 -6.74 0.13 -4.47
C VAL A 27 -5.86 -0.49 -5.55
N TYR A 28 -5.15 -1.58 -5.24
CA TYR A 28 -4.32 -2.31 -6.20
C TYR A 28 -5.14 -2.84 -7.40
N LYS A 29 -6.28 -3.47 -7.14
CA LYS A 29 -7.19 -4.00 -8.18
C LYS A 29 -7.80 -2.93 -9.09
N PHE A 30 -7.94 -1.69 -8.60
CA PHE A 30 -8.43 -0.56 -9.40
C PHE A 30 -7.33 0.18 -10.18
N MET A 31 -6.06 -0.23 -10.07
CA MET A 31 -5.00 0.38 -10.87
C MET A 31 -5.10 -0.08 -12.33
N LYS A 32 -5.11 0.87 -13.26
CA LYS A 32 -5.11 0.58 -14.70
C LYS A 32 -3.86 -0.20 -15.14
N CYS A 33 -2.72 0.08 -14.52
CA CYS A 33 -1.44 -0.61 -14.74
C CYS A 33 -0.87 -0.98 -13.37
N PRO A 34 -1.28 -2.12 -12.78
CA PRO A 34 -0.79 -2.51 -11.47
C PRO A 34 0.70 -2.87 -11.57
N PRO A 35 1.53 -2.46 -10.59
CA PRO A 35 2.93 -2.85 -10.54
C PRO A 35 3.05 -4.37 -10.34
N PRO A 36 4.13 -4.99 -10.86
CA PRO A 36 4.31 -6.43 -10.74
C PRO A 36 4.47 -6.83 -9.28
N LYS A 37 3.93 -8.01 -8.96
CA LYS A 37 4.19 -8.69 -7.69
C LYS A 37 5.63 -9.21 -7.70
N LEU A 38 6.38 -8.85 -6.67
CA LEU A 38 7.76 -9.29 -6.47
C LEU A 38 7.81 -10.57 -5.65
N CYS A 39 7.06 -10.61 -4.54
CA CYS A 39 6.94 -11.80 -3.69
C CYS A 39 5.68 -11.76 -2.81
N ASP A 40 5.31 -12.92 -2.26
CA ASP A 40 4.34 -13.02 -1.18
C ASP A 40 4.96 -12.55 0.14
N ALA A 41 4.16 -11.88 0.97
CA ALA A 41 4.60 -11.39 2.26
C ALA A 41 3.54 -11.64 3.33
N LYS A 42 4.03 -11.87 4.56
CA LYS A 42 3.20 -11.94 5.75
C LYS A 42 3.51 -10.71 6.61
N LEU A 43 2.51 -9.85 6.78
CA LEU A 43 2.60 -8.67 7.62
C LEU A 43 2.23 -9.06 9.04
N PHE A 44 3.15 -8.83 9.97
CA PHE A 44 2.94 -9.07 11.39
C PHE A 44 2.54 -7.75 12.05
N THR A 45 1.39 -7.76 12.73
CA THR A 45 0.93 -6.61 13.51
C THR A 45 1.48 -6.67 14.94
N THR A 46 1.30 -5.59 15.71
CA THR A 46 1.84 -5.41 17.07
C THR A 46 1.50 -6.57 18.01
N ASP A 47 0.34 -7.21 17.84
CA ASP A 47 -0.08 -8.31 18.73
C ASP A 47 0.47 -9.69 18.31
N ARG A 48 1.20 -9.79 17.19
CA ARG A 48 1.80 -11.01 16.55
C ARG A 48 0.84 -12.20 16.31
N LYS A 49 -0.34 -12.22 16.91
CA LYS A 49 -1.45 -13.15 16.73
C LYS A 49 -2.29 -12.80 15.51
N MET A 50 -2.27 -11.52 15.11
CA MET A 50 -2.87 -11.06 13.86
C MET A 50 -1.78 -10.92 12.80
N SER A 51 -1.86 -11.78 11.79
CA SER A 51 -1.03 -11.69 10.59
C SER A 51 -1.91 -11.46 9.38
N MET A 52 -1.53 -10.51 8.54
CA MET A 52 -2.17 -10.29 7.24
C MET A 52 -1.33 -10.92 6.15
N GLN A 53 -1.98 -11.67 5.25
CA GLN A 53 -1.34 -12.08 4.00
C GLN A 53 -1.39 -10.92 3.02
N GLY A 54 -0.30 -10.71 2.29
CA GLY A 54 -0.19 -9.68 1.26
C GLY A 54 0.91 -10.00 0.26
N SER A 55 1.22 -9.04 -0.58
CA SER A 55 2.28 -9.16 -1.57
C SER A 55 3.09 -7.88 -1.62
N VAL A 56 4.41 -8.00 -1.80
CA VAL A 56 5.27 -6.86 -2.13
C VAL A 56 5.14 -6.58 -3.61
N VAL A 57 4.83 -5.33 -3.96
CA VAL A 57 4.64 -4.88 -5.34
C VAL A 57 5.51 -3.67 -5.61
N GLY A 58 6.09 -3.56 -6.81
CA GLY A 58 6.91 -2.39 -7.13
C GLY A 58 7.55 -2.41 -8.53
N PRO A 59 8.08 -1.26 -8.98
CA PRO A 59 8.10 0.04 -8.29
C PRO A 59 6.73 0.74 -8.31
N VAL A 60 6.38 1.43 -7.21
CA VAL A 60 5.13 2.22 -7.09
C VAL A 60 5.47 3.72 -7.03
N LYS A 61 4.81 4.54 -7.86
CA LYS A 61 4.90 6.00 -7.77
C LYS A 61 3.78 6.55 -6.88
N LEU A 62 4.16 7.24 -5.82
CA LEU A 62 3.26 7.94 -4.90
C LEU A 62 3.44 9.44 -5.06
N ARG A 63 2.33 10.20 -5.04
CA ARG A 63 2.36 11.65 -4.86
C ARG A 63 1.64 11.99 -3.57
N ILE A 64 2.37 12.59 -2.64
CA ILE A 64 1.89 13.08 -1.36
C ILE A 64 1.86 14.60 -1.45
N GLY A 65 0.71 15.20 -1.17
CA GLY A 65 0.58 16.67 -1.22
C GLY A 65 0.69 17.21 -2.65
N SER A 66 -0.40 17.13 -3.40
CA SER A 66 -0.63 17.97 -4.57
C SER A 66 -2.13 18.18 -4.69
N CYS A 67 -2.58 19.37 -4.31
CA CYS A 67 -3.82 19.92 -4.86
C CYS A 67 -3.49 20.45 -6.25
#